data_AF-I3EIM5-F1
#
_entry.id   AF-I3EIM5-F1
#
_cell.length_a   1.000
_cell.length_b   1.000
_cell.length_c   1.000
_cell.angle_alpha   90.00
_cell.angle_beta   90.00
_cell.angle_gamma   90.00
#
_symmetry.space_group_name_H-M   'P 1'
#
loop_
_entity.id
_entity.type
_entity.pdbx_description
1 polymer ?
#
loop_
_entity_poly.entity_id
_entity_poly.type
_entity_poly.pdbx_seq_one_letter_code
_entity_poly.pdbx_strand_id
1 'polypeptide(L)'
;MLDSIDSSEIEKTIEKALSQIKEDTIKKETCILIYKLTDICKKARMFAEMPGPLKNLAYNALSIQLFQRTACINKWNKSNIISIVNKSINHIKLVIRMIVDLAEELHDSDKKEAFYNLMGENHIVMANSYVLGSDSFNFIINKLCKEASIKQLNHNLSAEKALAMLSMQNQIKMCSRLQRALNILMQYSSTSIASDKNEISDLNATKLKISNDDIYSLQLLKQTSNLDNMSDFLGNSVYKSIYIKTKTS
;
A
#
# COMPACT_ATOMS: atom_id res chain seq x y z
N MET A 1 -9.83 22.54 9.07
CA MET A 1 -8.51 23.23 9.10
C MET A 1 -7.45 22.14 9.14
N LEU A 2 -6.77 21.86 8.01
CA LEU A 2 -5.79 20.74 7.85
C LEU A 2 -4.35 21.26 7.78
N ASP A 3 -4.10 22.43 8.38
CA ASP A 3 -2.84 23.14 8.27
C ASP A 3 -2.04 23.05 9.57
N SER A 4 -0.74 22.88 9.38
CA SER A 4 0.36 22.79 10.35
C SER A 4 0.52 21.46 11.10
N ILE A 5 1.14 20.50 10.42
CA ILE A 5 2.24 19.79 11.08
C ILE A 5 3.50 20.56 10.70
N ASP A 6 4.34 20.87 11.67
CA ASP A 6 5.57 21.63 11.49
C ASP A 6 6.49 20.94 10.47
N SER A 7 6.47 21.46 9.23
CA SER A 7 7.27 20.96 8.10
C SER A 7 8.75 20.83 8.51
N SER A 8 9.22 21.68 9.43
CA SER A 8 10.62 21.69 9.86
C SER A 8 11.01 20.48 10.71
N GLU A 9 10.10 19.91 11.50
CA GLU A 9 10.39 18.74 12.35
C GLU A 9 10.39 17.44 11.53
N ILE A 10 9.53 17.37 10.52
CA ILE A 10 9.48 16.29 9.54
C ILE A 10 10.73 16.30 8.68
N GLU A 11 11.11 17.47 8.17
CA GLU A 11 12.34 17.64 7.39
C GLU A 11 13.55 17.17 8.18
N LYS A 12 13.69 17.58 9.45
CA LYS A 12 14.76 17.10 10.34
C LYS A 12 14.73 15.59 10.55
N THR A 13 13.54 14.99 10.69
CA THR A 13 13.39 13.55 10.89
C THR A 13 13.77 12.76 9.63
N ILE A 14 13.35 13.24 8.46
CA ILE A 14 13.72 12.68 7.16
C ILE A 14 15.24 12.84 6.95
N GLU A 15 15.80 14.03 7.19
CA GLU A 15 17.24 14.30 7.06
C GLU A 15 18.09 13.38 7.92
N LYS A 16 17.70 13.20 9.19
CA LYS A 16 18.37 12.29 10.11
C LYS A 16 18.34 10.85 9.59
N ALA A 17 17.19 10.37 9.15
CA ALA A 17 17.09 9.01 8.61
C ALA A 17 17.89 8.84 7.30
N LEU A 18 17.86 9.84 6.42
CA LEU A 18 18.62 9.84 5.17
C LEU A 18 20.14 9.91 5.40
N SER A 19 20.59 10.52 6.49
CA SER A 19 22.02 10.56 6.84
C SER A 19 22.62 9.19 7.15
N GLN A 20 21.78 8.21 7.49
CA GLN A 20 22.19 6.84 7.83
C GLN A 20 22.21 5.91 6.60
N ILE A 21 21.76 6.37 5.43
CA ILE A 21 21.67 5.56 4.22
C ILE A 21 22.79 5.96 3.26
N LYS A 22 23.66 5.01 2.89
CA LYS A 22 24.69 5.23 1.87
C LYS A 22 24.04 5.46 0.51
N GLU A 23 24.49 6.47 -0.22
CA GLU A 23 23.93 6.88 -1.52
C GLU A 23 23.88 5.73 -2.55
N ASP A 24 24.90 4.86 -2.58
CA ASP A 24 24.95 3.68 -3.46
C ASP A 24 23.95 2.57 -3.09
N THR A 25 23.51 2.53 -1.82
CA THR A 25 22.50 1.57 -1.35
C THR A 25 21.11 1.96 -1.88
N ILE A 26 20.89 3.24 -2.15
CA ILE A 26 19.57 3.77 -2.50
C ILE A 26 19.18 3.44 -3.93
N LYS A 27 20.15 3.46 -4.87
CA LYS A 27 19.91 2.99 -6.24
C LYS A 27 19.59 1.50 -6.33
N LYS A 28 20.16 0.68 -5.44
CA LYS A 28 19.88 -0.76 -5.39
C LYS A 28 18.63 -1.11 -4.60
N GLU A 29 18.14 -0.19 -3.76
CA GLU A 29 17.10 -0.48 -2.77
C GLU A 29 16.07 0.67 -2.64
N THR A 30 15.64 1.27 -3.75
CA THR A 30 14.58 2.31 -3.80
C THR A 30 13.36 1.91 -2.98
N CYS A 31 13.00 0.64 -3.07
CA CYS A 31 12.04 -0.08 -2.23
C CYS A 31 12.21 0.14 -0.71
N ILE A 32 13.41 -0.11 -0.17
CA ILE A 32 13.71 0.06 1.25
C ILE A 32 13.64 1.53 1.65
N LEU A 33 14.11 2.42 0.78
CA LEU A 33 13.99 3.85 1.00
C LEU A 33 12.51 4.26 1.13
N ILE A 34 11.66 3.82 0.21
CA ILE A 34 10.23 4.16 0.23
C ILE A 34 9.57 3.66 1.50
N TYR A 35 9.82 2.42 1.91
CA TYR A 35 9.29 1.93 3.19
C TYR A 35 9.78 2.72 4.39
N LYS A 36 11.08 3.07 4.43
CA LYS A 36 11.63 3.92 5.51
C LYS A 36 10.97 5.30 5.53
N LEU A 37 10.78 5.93 4.37
CA LEU A 37 10.11 7.23 4.26
C LEU A 37 8.65 7.16 4.70
N THR A 38 7.91 6.14 4.28
CA THR A 38 6.52 5.91 4.72
C THR A 38 6.45 5.69 6.24
N ASP A 39 7.35 4.89 6.81
CA ASP A 39 7.42 4.65 8.26
C ASP A 39 7.74 5.92 9.06
N ILE A 40 8.68 6.74 8.58
CA ILE A 40 8.99 8.06 9.18
C ILE A 40 7.74 8.94 9.19
N CYS A 41 7.05 9.06 8.06
CA CYS A 41 5.84 9.86 7.96
C CYS A 41 4.75 9.34 8.90
N LYS A 42 4.67 8.01 9.08
CA LYS A 42 3.73 7.39 9.99
C LYS A 42 4.05 7.66 11.46
N LYS A 43 5.32 7.54 11.86
CA LYS A 43 5.80 7.85 13.22
C LYS A 43 5.58 9.32 13.58
N ALA A 44 5.82 10.20 12.61
CA ALA A 44 5.53 11.62 12.74
C ALA A 44 4.04 11.97 12.62
N ARG A 45 3.16 10.97 12.41
CA ARG A 45 1.70 11.09 12.36
C ARG A 45 1.21 12.11 11.32
N MET A 46 1.77 12.08 10.11
CA MET A 46 1.46 13.02 9.00
C MET A 46 -0.02 13.20 8.65
N PHE A 47 -0.81 12.18 8.95
CA PHE A 47 -2.22 12.11 8.61
C PHE A 47 -3.10 11.94 9.87
N ALA A 48 -2.63 12.39 11.04
CA ALA A 48 -3.34 12.22 12.33
C ALA A 48 -4.79 12.73 12.30
N GLU A 49 -4.99 13.90 11.68
CA GLU A 49 -6.25 14.64 11.60
C GLU A 49 -7.28 14.00 10.66
N MET A 50 -6.90 12.98 9.87
CA MET A 50 -7.82 12.35 8.92
C MET A 50 -8.76 11.35 9.63
N PRO A 51 -9.99 11.13 9.13
CA PRO A 51 -10.84 10.03 9.60
C PRO A 51 -10.10 8.69 9.53
N GLY A 52 -10.36 7.80 10.49
CA GLY A 52 -9.66 6.51 10.64
C GLY A 52 -9.47 5.74 9.33
N PRO A 53 -10.55 5.44 8.58
CA PRO A 53 -10.45 4.73 7.30
C PRO A 53 -9.60 5.47 6.24
N LEU A 54 -9.68 6.80 6.22
CA LEU A 54 -8.92 7.63 5.28
C LEU A 54 -7.43 7.73 5.61
N LYS A 55 -7.02 7.49 6.87
CA LYS A 55 -5.59 7.37 7.23
C LYS A 55 -4.92 6.22 6.49
N ASN A 56 -5.61 5.07 6.38
CA ASN A 56 -5.07 3.92 5.67
C ASN A 56 -4.88 4.24 4.20
N LEU A 57 -5.90 4.84 3.57
CA LEU A 57 -5.80 5.33 2.19
C LEU A 57 -4.63 6.29 2.02
N ALA A 58 -4.43 7.24 2.93
CA ALA A 58 -3.37 8.24 2.86
C ALA A 58 -1.96 7.61 2.91
N TYR A 59 -1.70 6.65 3.82
CA TYR A 59 -0.40 5.99 3.89
C TYR A 59 -0.12 5.05 2.70
N ASN A 60 -1.17 4.40 2.16
CA ASN A 60 -1.02 3.61 0.94
C ASN A 60 -0.73 4.50 -0.28
N ALA A 61 -1.48 5.59 -0.42
CA ALA A 61 -1.25 6.60 -1.45
C ALA A 61 0.14 7.23 -1.33
N LEU A 62 0.67 7.42 -0.12
CA LEU A 62 2.02 7.90 0.12
C LEU A 62 3.06 6.95 -0.49
N SER A 63 2.92 5.66 -0.25
CA SER A 63 3.83 4.67 -0.82
C SER A 63 3.82 4.73 -2.36
N ILE A 64 2.64 4.82 -2.99
CA ILE A 64 2.50 4.97 -4.46
C ILE A 64 3.20 6.23 -4.96
N GLN A 65 2.89 7.38 -4.36
CA GLN A 65 3.44 8.67 -4.79
C GLN A 65 4.97 8.68 -4.66
N LEU A 66 5.50 8.07 -3.60
CA LEU A 66 6.94 7.91 -3.43
C LEU A 66 7.54 6.97 -4.49
N PHE A 67 6.93 5.82 -4.80
CA PHE A 67 7.38 4.95 -5.90
C PHE A 67 7.43 5.69 -7.24
N GLN A 68 6.34 6.36 -7.63
CA GLN A 68 6.25 7.06 -8.90
C GLN A 68 7.23 8.22 -9.02
N ARG A 69 7.33 9.05 -7.97
CA ARG A 69 8.17 10.26 -8.01
C ARG A 69 9.65 9.93 -7.85
N THR A 70 10.00 8.83 -7.19
CA THR A 70 11.40 8.40 -7.06
C THR A 70 11.90 7.66 -8.30
N ALA A 71 11.03 6.98 -9.06
CA ALA A 71 11.38 6.32 -10.31
C ALA A 71 11.98 7.30 -11.36
N CYS A 72 11.62 8.58 -11.31
CA CYS A 72 12.11 9.61 -12.22
C CYS A 72 13.40 10.32 -11.76
N ILE A 73 14.04 9.89 -10.66
CA ILE A 73 15.22 10.55 -10.13
C ILE A 73 16.48 10.04 -10.84
N ASN A 74 17.08 10.91 -11.66
CA ASN A 74 18.35 10.61 -12.33
C ASN A 74 19.57 10.76 -11.40
N LYS A 75 19.48 11.66 -10.41
CA LYS A 75 20.55 11.90 -9.43
C LYS A 75 19.98 12.05 -8.03
N TRP A 76 20.46 11.20 -7.14
CA TRP A 76 20.06 11.21 -5.75
C TRP A 76 20.69 12.40 -5.03
N ASN A 77 19.90 13.13 -4.26
CA ASN A 77 20.38 14.04 -3.22
C ASN A 77 19.26 14.23 -2.18
N LYS A 78 19.65 14.62 -0.96
CA LYS A 78 18.71 14.74 0.17
C LYS A 78 17.58 15.75 -0.08
N SER A 79 17.89 16.91 -0.65
CA SER A 79 16.91 17.96 -0.95
C SER A 79 15.83 17.49 -1.94
N ASN A 80 16.20 16.68 -2.93
CA ASN A 80 15.25 16.12 -3.90
C ASN A 80 14.27 15.16 -3.23
N ILE A 81 14.76 14.30 -2.33
CA ILE A 81 13.91 13.36 -1.59
C ILE A 81 12.95 14.10 -0.67
N ILE A 82 13.42 15.09 0.08
CA ILE A 82 12.57 15.91 0.95
C ILE A 82 11.46 16.60 0.12
N SER A 83 11.82 17.22 -1.00
CA SER A 83 10.86 17.82 -1.92
C SER A 83 9.82 16.80 -2.43
N ILE A 84 10.24 15.57 -2.75
CA ILE A 84 9.33 14.51 -3.21
C ILE A 84 8.38 14.07 -2.11
N VAL A 85 8.86 13.90 -0.88
CA VAL A 85 8.03 13.53 0.26
C VAL A 85 7.01 14.64 0.54
N ASN A 86 7.45 15.90 0.61
CA ASN A 86 6.57 17.05 0.84
C ASN A 86 5.50 17.19 -0.25
N LYS A 87 5.88 17.07 -1.53
CA LYS A 87 4.93 17.08 -2.65
C LYS A 87 3.93 15.92 -2.57
N SER A 88 4.39 14.73 -2.19
CA SER A 88 3.52 13.56 -2.02
C SER A 88 2.50 13.77 -0.90
N ILE A 89 2.96 14.22 0.27
CA ILE A 89 2.10 14.49 1.43
C ILE A 89 1.05 15.55 1.09
N ASN A 90 1.46 16.66 0.48
CA ASN A 90 0.55 17.75 0.13
C ASN A 90 -0.50 17.31 -0.89
N HIS A 91 -0.10 16.54 -1.90
CA HIS A 91 -1.03 16.00 -2.87
C HIS A 91 -2.06 15.07 -2.21
N ILE A 92 -1.64 14.19 -1.30
CA ILE A 92 -2.53 13.28 -0.58
C ILE A 92 -3.49 14.05 0.32
N LYS A 93 -3.01 15.06 1.06
CA LYS A 93 -3.88 15.93 1.88
C LYS A 93 -4.98 16.58 1.04
N LEU A 94 -4.64 17.03 -0.18
CA LEU A 94 -5.62 17.60 -1.11
C LEU A 94 -6.65 16.55 -1.58
N VAL A 95 -6.20 15.35 -1.95
CA VAL A 95 -7.11 14.24 -2.33
C VAL A 95 -8.05 13.85 -1.18
N ILE A 96 -7.52 13.67 0.03
CA ILE A 96 -8.33 13.33 1.20
C ILE A 96 -9.32 14.45 1.55
N ARG A 97 -8.91 15.72 1.41
CA ARG A 97 -9.83 16.86 1.62
C ARG A 97 -11.02 16.78 0.67
N MET A 98 -10.80 16.52 -0.61
CA MET A 98 -11.90 16.34 -1.57
C MET A 98 -12.85 15.19 -1.18
N ILE A 99 -12.30 14.07 -0.66
CA ILE A 99 -13.13 12.96 -0.17
C ILE A 99 -13.96 13.38 1.05
N VAL A 100 -13.36 14.13 1.98
CA VAL A 100 -14.07 14.66 3.15
C VAL A 100 -15.17 15.62 2.72
N ASP A 101 -14.88 16.55 1.82
CA ASP A 101 -15.84 17.53 1.32
C ASP A 101 -17.03 16.85 0.63
N LEU A 102 -16.78 15.82 -0.20
CA LEU A 102 -17.85 15.02 -0.82
C LEU A 102 -18.69 14.26 0.21
N ALA A 103 -18.08 13.75 1.28
CA ALA A 103 -18.81 13.06 2.33
C ALA A 103 -19.74 14.01 3.10
N GLU A 104 -19.37 15.29 3.25
CA GLU A 104 -20.21 16.28 3.92
C GLU A 104 -21.59 16.45 3.24
N GLU A 105 -21.70 16.17 1.94
CA GLU A 105 -22.96 16.17 1.19
C GLU A 105 -23.92 15.03 1.58
N LEU A 106 -23.42 13.97 2.23
CA LEU A 106 -24.24 12.78 2.56
C LEU A 106 -25.18 12.99 3.77
N HIS A 107 -25.04 14.11 4.51
CA HIS A 107 -25.84 14.60 5.65
C HIS A 107 -26.13 13.61 6.82
N ASP A 108 -25.77 12.34 6.69
CA ASP A 108 -26.02 11.25 7.62
C ASP A 108 -24.68 10.63 8.03
N SER A 109 -24.46 10.47 9.35
CA SER A 109 -23.19 10.00 9.89
C SER A 109 -22.83 8.59 9.43
N ASP A 110 -23.82 7.71 9.33
CA ASP A 110 -23.60 6.30 9.00
C ASP A 110 -23.26 6.18 7.51
N LYS A 111 -23.90 6.99 6.65
CA LYS A 111 -23.52 7.10 5.24
C LYS A 111 -22.11 7.67 5.05
N LYS A 112 -21.72 8.67 5.84
CA LYS A 112 -20.35 9.22 5.83
C LYS A 112 -19.32 8.15 6.22
N GLU A 113 -19.58 7.42 7.30
CA GLU A 113 -18.69 6.34 7.73
C GLU A 113 -18.59 5.22 6.69
N ALA A 114 -19.73 4.80 6.12
CA ALA A 114 -19.76 3.81 5.05
C ALA A 114 -18.96 4.28 3.81
N PHE A 115 -19.10 5.55 3.43
CA PHE A 115 -18.34 6.14 2.34
C PHE A 115 -16.83 6.20 2.63
N TYR A 116 -16.44 6.59 3.84
CA TYR A 116 -15.03 6.56 4.24
C TYR A 116 -14.46 5.14 4.27
N ASN A 117 -15.21 4.15 4.71
CA ASN A 117 -14.79 2.74 4.65
C ASN A 117 -14.59 2.29 3.20
N LEU A 118 -15.53 2.63 2.30
CA LEU A 118 -15.43 2.32 0.87
C LEU A 118 -14.17 2.93 0.24
N MET A 119 -13.87 4.19 0.55
CA MET A 119 -12.68 4.88 0.03
C MET A 119 -11.39 4.40 0.70
N GLY A 120 -11.43 4.17 2.01
CA GLY A 120 -10.32 3.71 2.85
C GLY A 120 -9.80 2.33 2.44
N GLU A 121 -10.72 1.42 2.14
CA GLU A 121 -10.45 0.03 1.74
C GLU A 121 -10.44 -0.15 0.22
N ASN A 122 -10.09 0.90 -0.54
CA ASN A 122 -10.08 0.83 -1.99
C ASN A 122 -8.92 -0.05 -2.50
N HIS A 123 -9.25 -1.28 -2.87
CA HIS A 123 -8.30 -2.29 -3.34
C HIS A 123 -7.57 -1.90 -4.64
N ILE A 124 -8.07 -0.97 -5.47
CA ILE A 124 -7.33 -0.44 -6.65
C ILE A 124 -6.05 0.23 -6.22
N VAL A 125 -6.12 1.04 -5.16
CA VAL A 125 -4.97 1.80 -4.66
C VAL A 125 -3.88 0.82 -4.23
N MET A 126 -4.25 -0.20 -3.46
CA MET A 126 -3.29 -1.21 -3.01
C MET A 126 -2.73 -2.04 -4.16
N ALA A 127 -3.55 -2.40 -5.14
CA ALA A 127 -3.05 -3.16 -6.27
C ALA A 127 -2.12 -2.34 -7.18
N ASN A 128 -2.41 -1.06 -7.42
CA ASN A 128 -1.49 -0.18 -8.13
C ASN A 128 -0.18 -0.01 -7.35
N SER A 129 -0.26 0.05 -6.01
CA SER A 129 0.92 0.04 -5.15
C SER A 129 1.72 -1.25 -5.34
N TYR A 130 1.04 -2.39 -5.41
CA TYR A 130 1.65 -3.69 -5.63
C TYR A 130 2.34 -3.78 -6.99
N VAL A 131 1.71 -3.32 -8.07
CA VAL A 131 2.31 -3.32 -9.42
C VAL A 131 3.59 -2.49 -9.45
N LEU A 132 3.55 -1.28 -8.89
CA LEU A 132 4.71 -0.36 -8.89
C LEU A 132 5.83 -0.82 -7.94
N GLY A 133 5.50 -1.57 -6.90
CA GLY A 133 6.42 -2.06 -5.87
C GLY A 133 6.50 -3.58 -5.83
N SER A 134 6.31 -4.29 -6.95
CA SER A 134 6.11 -5.74 -6.94
C SER A 134 7.30 -6.49 -6.32
N ASP A 135 8.53 -6.08 -6.61
CA ASP A 135 9.75 -6.63 -6.00
C ASP A 135 9.75 -6.51 -4.47
N SER A 136 9.31 -5.37 -3.95
CA SER A 136 9.18 -5.10 -2.52
C SER A 136 8.17 -6.01 -1.85
N PHE A 137 6.97 -6.07 -2.40
CA PHE A 137 5.91 -6.89 -1.84
C PHE A 137 6.22 -8.37 -1.99
N ASN A 138 6.87 -8.77 -3.08
CA ASN A 138 7.35 -10.14 -3.28
C ASN A 138 8.40 -10.52 -2.23
N PHE A 139 9.29 -9.61 -1.84
CA PHE A 139 10.20 -9.84 -0.72
C PHE A 139 9.44 -10.09 0.60
N ILE A 140 8.45 -9.26 0.91
CA ILE A 140 7.60 -9.43 2.10
C ILE A 140 6.87 -10.76 2.07
N ILE A 141 6.22 -11.10 0.94
CA ILE A 141 5.51 -12.37 0.74
C ILE A 141 6.46 -13.55 0.96
N ASN A 142 7.67 -13.51 0.39
CA ASN A 142 8.67 -14.56 0.58
C ASN A 142 9.07 -14.71 2.05
N LYS A 143 9.20 -13.60 2.79
CA LYS A 143 9.52 -13.64 4.21
C LYS A 143 8.39 -14.28 5.03
N LEU A 144 7.15 -13.88 4.78
CA LEU A 144 5.96 -14.50 5.42
C LEU A 144 5.87 -16.01 5.14
N CYS A 145 6.19 -16.44 3.91
CA CYS A 145 6.22 -17.87 3.56
C CYS A 145 7.25 -18.64 4.39
N LYS A 146 8.45 -18.05 4.56
CA LYS A 146 9.53 -18.65 5.35
C LYS A 146 9.14 -18.75 6.83
N GLU A 147 8.61 -17.67 7.40
CA GLU A 147 8.16 -17.62 8.79
C GLU A 147 7.07 -18.65 9.09
N ALA A 148 6.13 -18.84 8.16
CA ALA A 148 5.07 -19.84 8.29
C ALA A 148 5.49 -21.28 7.90
N SER A 149 6.75 -21.49 7.49
CA SER A 149 7.24 -22.78 6.96
C SER A 149 6.40 -23.33 5.79
N ILE A 150 5.80 -22.45 4.99
CA ILE A 150 5.02 -22.80 3.80
C ILE A 150 5.91 -22.77 2.57
N LYS A 151 5.95 -23.89 1.82
CA LYS A 151 6.68 -23.99 0.56
C LYS A 151 6.14 -22.99 -0.46
N GLN A 152 7.02 -22.42 -1.28
CA GLN A 152 6.60 -21.54 -2.38
C GLN A 152 5.83 -22.34 -3.44
N LEU A 153 4.86 -21.68 -4.10
CA LEU A 153 4.18 -22.26 -5.25
C LEU A 153 5.15 -22.64 -6.35
N ASN A 154 4.80 -23.71 -7.07
CA ASN A 154 5.54 -24.19 -8.22
C ASN A 154 5.68 -23.08 -9.28
N HIS A 155 6.88 -22.94 -9.85
CA HIS A 155 7.21 -22.01 -10.93
C HIS A 155 6.44 -22.29 -12.23
N ASN A 156 5.82 -23.47 -12.36
CA ASN A 156 5.02 -23.84 -13.54
C ASN A 156 3.56 -23.36 -13.51
N LEU A 157 3.12 -22.66 -12.46
CA LEU A 157 1.79 -22.05 -12.44
C LEU A 157 1.78 -20.79 -13.34
N SER A 158 1.00 -20.80 -14.42
CA SER A 158 0.89 -19.62 -15.28
C SER A 158 0.20 -18.45 -14.56
N ALA A 159 0.52 -17.23 -14.96
CA ALA A 159 -0.02 -16.02 -14.36
C ALA A 159 -1.54 -15.92 -14.52
N GLU A 160 -2.10 -16.37 -15.65
CA GLU A 160 -3.55 -16.42 -15.90
C GLU A 160 -4.24 -17.42 -14.97
N LYS A 161 -3.62 -18.60 -14.76
CA LYS A 161 -4.15 -19.58 -13.80
C LYS A 161 -4.12 -19.03 -12.38
N ALA A 162 -3.02 -18.38 -11.99
CA ALA A 162 -2.93 -17.73 -10.69
C ALA A 162 -4.02 -16.65 -10.50
N LEU A 163 -4.31 -15.86 -11.54
CA LEU A 163 -5.34 -14.84 -11.55
C LEU A 163 -6.76 -15.42 -11.44
N ALA A 164 -7.04 -16.50 -12.17
CA ALA A 164 -8.30 -17.22 -12.05
C ALA A 164 -8.50 -17.74 -10.61
N MET A 165 -7.44 -18.28 -10.00
CA MET A 165 -7.47 -18.74 -8.61
C MET A 165 -7.65 -17.59 -7.62
N LEU A 166 -7.01 -16.43 -7.84
CA LEU A 166 -7.20 -15.22 -7.03
C LEU A 166 -8.64 -14.69 -7.06
N SER A 167 -9.37 -14.95 -8.15
CA SER A 167 -10.77 -14.55 -8.30
C SER A 167 -11.73 -15.46 -7.52
N MET A 168 -11.28 -16.65 -7.09
CA MET A 168 -12.07 -17.57 -6.28
C MET A 168 -12.22 -17.06 -4.85
N GLN A 169 -13.23 -17.58 -4.16
CA GLN A 169 -13.49 -17.27 -2.76
C GLN A 169 -12.35 -17.80 -1.87
N ASN A 170 -11.95 -16.99 -0.89
CA ASN A 170 -11.08 -17.41 0.20
C ASN A 170 -11.86 -18.35 1.13
N GLN A 171 -11.20 -19.38 1.67
CA GLN A 171 -11.90 -20.43 2.41
C GLN A 171 -12.52 -19.96 3.74
N ILE A 172 -12.09 -18.80 4.26
CA ILE A 172 -12.37 -18.39 5.64
C ILE A 172 -13.24 -17.12 5.72
N LYS A 173 -13.16 -16.19 4.75
CA LYS A 173 -13.66 -14.81 4.95
C LYS A 173 -14.74 -14.30 3.98
N MET A 174 -15.41 -15.17 3.24
CA MET A 174 -16.47 -14.81 2.27
C MET A 174 -16.07 -13.80 1.16
N CYS A 175 -14.83 -13.33 1.10
CA CYS A 175 -14.31 -12.46 0.05
C CYS A 175 -13.47 -13.24 -0.98
N SER A 176 -13.10 -12.61 -2.10
CA SER A 176 -12.15 -13.21 -3.04
C SER A 176 -10.74 -13.30 -2.42
N ARG A 177 -9.94 -14.25 -2.90
CA ARG A 177 -8.53 -14.39 -2.50
C ARG A 177 -7.71 -13.15 -2.84
N LEU A 178 -8.00 -12.50 -3.97
CA LEU A 178 -7.41 -11.24 -4.37
C LEU A 178 -7.68 -10.13 -3.37
N GLN A 179 -8.96 -9.95 -3.01
CA GLN A 179 -9.37 -8.95 -2.02
C GLN A 179 -8.65 -9.19 -0.69
N ARG A 180 -8.59 -10.46 -0.26
CA ARG A 180 -7.90 -10.83 0.98
C ARG A 180 -6.40 -10.54 0.93
N ALA A 181 -5.73 -10.92 -0.16
CA ALA A 181 -4.30 -10.68 -0.35
C ALA A 181 -3.97 -9.18 -0.32
N LEU A 182 -4.74 -8.38 -1.05
CA LEU A 182 -4.58 -6.92 -1.06
C LEU A 182 -4.83 -6.32 0.33
N ASN A 183 -5.85 -6.77 1.06
CA ASN A 183 -6.10 -6.31 2.43
C ASN A 183 -4.94 -6.63 3.38
N ILE A 184 -4.31 -7.78 3.23
CA ILE A 184 -3.13 -8.13 4.04
C ILE A 184 -1.97 -7.19 3.70
N LEU A 185 -1.69 -6.96 2.41
CA LEU A 185 -0.64 -6.03 2.02
C LEU A 185 -0.92 -4.60 2.47
N MET A 186 -2.19 -4.17 2.43
CA MET A 186 -2.67 -2.86 2.86
C MET A 186 -2.51 -2.67 4.38
N GLN A 187 -2.79 -3.73 5.15
CA GLN A 187 -2.54 -3.74 6.59
C GLN A 187 -1.04 -3.74 6.87
N TYR A 188 -0.24 -4.45 6.07
CA TYR A 188 1.21 -4.49 6.24
C TYR A 188 1.88 -3.14 5.95
N SER A 189 1.49 -2.47 4.86
CA SER A 189 1.97 -1.12 4.52
C SER A 189 1.54 -0.07 5.55
N SER A 190 0.33 -0.20 6.10
CA SER A 190 -0.16 0.69 7.16
C SER A 190 0.39 0.33 8.54
N THR A 191 0.98 -0.86 8.77
CA THR A 191 1.53 -1.28 10.08
C THR A 191 3.05 -1.13 10.21
N SER A 192 3.83 -1.16 9.11
CA SER A 192 5.31 -1.04 9.01
C SER A 192 6.13 -1.47 10.23
N ILE A 193 6.80 -2.62 10.10
CA ILE A 193 7.90 -3.06 10.95
C ILE A 193 9.13 -3.22 10.05
N ALA A 194 10.04 -2.24 10.09
CA ALA A 194 11.38 -2.39 9.54
C ALA A 194 12.35 -1.51 10.34
N SER A 195 12.71 -1.98 11.54
CA SER A 195 14.07 -1.81 12.05
C SER A 195 15.05 -2.58 11.16
N ASP A 196 16.33 -2.25 11.26
CA ASP A 196 17.43 -2.55 10.34
C ASP A 196 17.46 -3.96 9.72
N LYS A 197 18.25 -4.14 8.66
CA LYS A 197 18.42 -5.41 7.93
C LYS A 197 18.75 -6.64 8.80
N ASN A 198 19.16 -6.44 10.05
CA ASN A 198 19.44 -7.49 11.03
C ASN A 198 18.38 -7.62 12.15
N GLU A 199 17.42 -6.70 12.22
CA GLU A 199 16.36 -6.64 13.23
C GLU A 199 15.02 -6.25 12.60
N ILE A 200 14.58 -6.95 11.55
CA ILE A 200 13.14 -7.08 11.32
C ILE A 200 12.62 -8.13 12.33
N SER A 201 12.82 -7.86 13.62
CA SER A 201 12.32 -8.68 14.72
C SER A 201 10.86 -8.30 14.94
N ASP A 202 10.04 -9.34 14.99
CA ASP A 202 8.59 -9.33 15.23
C ASP A 202 7.71 -8.86 14.07
N LEU A 203 7.92 -9.44 12.88
CA LEU A 203 6.78 -9.67 11.97
C LEU A 203 5.84 -10.69 12.62
N ASN A 204 5.04 -10.23 13.57
CA ASN A 204 4.04 -11.09 14.19
C ASN A 204 2.95 -11.39 13.17
N ALA A 205 3.13 -12.45 12.36
CA ALA A 205 2.04 -13.12 11.66
C ALA A 205 0.86 -13.43 12.61
N THR A 206 1.16 -13.61 13.90
CA THR A 206 0.26 -13.66 15.05
C THR A 206 -0.58 -12.39 15.27
N LYS A 207 -0.05 -11.18 15.00
CA LYS A 207 -0.75 -9.89 15.15
C LYS A 207 -1.71 -9.60 13.99
N LEU A 208 -1.35 -10.04 12.77
CA LEU A 208 -2.20 -9.92 11.57
C LEU A 208 -3.17 -11.11 11.38
N LYS A 209 -3.11 -12.13 12.27
CA LYS A 209 -3.92 -13.36 12.20
C LYS A 209 -3.94 -13.95 10.77
N ILE A 210 -2.77 -14.00 10.13
CA ILE A 210 -2.62 -14.49 8.76
C ILE A 210 -2.69 -16.02 8.79
N SER A 211 -3.60 -16.61 8.03
CA SER A 211 -3.75 -18.05 7.88
C SER A 211 -2.87 -18.64 6.77
N ASN A 212 -2.76 -19.97 6.70
CA ASN A 212 -2.09 -20.62 5.57
C ASN A 212 -2.80 -20.33 4.24
N ASP A 213 -4.13 -20.22 4.25
CA ASP A 213 -4.93 -19.87 3.06
C ASP A 213 -4.68 -18.41 2.61
N ASP A 214 -4.39 -17.53 3.56
CA ASP A 214 -3.96 -16.15 3.29
C ASP A 214 -2.58 -16.11 2.63
N ILE A 215 -1.62 -16.89 3.14
CA ILE A 215 -0.27 -16.99 2.55
C ILE A 215 -0.34 -17.59 1.15
N TYR A 216 -1.19 -18.59 0.94
CA TYR A 216 -1.44 -19.13 -0.39
C TYR A 216 -1.99 -18.06 -1.34
N SER A 217 -2.93 -17.23 -0.88
CA SER A 217 -3.47 -16.12 -1.67
C SER A 217 -2.40 -15.07 -2.01
N LEU A 218 -1.48 -14.77 -1.08
CA LEU A 218 -0.32 -13.91 -1.33
C LEU A 218 0.66 -14.52 -2.34
N GLN A 219 0.93 -15.83 -2.24
CA GLN A 219 1.79 -16.51 -3.21
C GLN A 219 1.18 -16.51 -4.61
N LEU A 220 -0.15 -16.65 -4.75
CA LEU A 220 -0.83 -16.50 -6.04
C LEU A 220 -0.66 -15.09 -6.61
N LEU A 221 -0.82 -14.04 -5.79
CA LEU A 221 -0.61 -12.65 -6.20
C LEU A 221 0.82 -12.41 -6.69
N LYS A 222 1.81 -13.03 -6.04
CA LYS A 222 3.21 -13.01 -6.52
C LYS A 222 3.35 -13.58 -7.94
N GLN A 223 2.64 -14.66 -8.28
CA GLN A 223 2.71 -15.27 -9.61
C GLN A 223 2.09 -14.38 -10.72
N THR A 224 1.36 -13.32 -10.35
CA THR A 224 0.83 -12.35 -11.31
C THR A 224 1.71 -11.11 -11.47
N SER A 225 2.89 -11.04 -10.83
CA SER A 225 3.74 -9.83 -10.86
C SER A 225 4.28 -9.47 -12.24
N ASN A 226 4.31 -10.44 -13.17
CA ASN A 226 4.81 -10.26 -14.54
C ASN A 226 3.68 -9.93 -15.54
N LEU A 227 2.43 -9.79 -15.07
CA LEU A 227 1.34 -9.28 -15.91
C LEU A 227 1.43 -7.76 -15.93
N ASP A 228 1.85 -7.21 -17.08
CA ASP A 228 1.79 -5.77 -17.37
C ASP A 228 0.37 -5.19 -17.21
N ASN A 229 -0.65 -6.05 -17.21
CA ASN A 229 -2.08 -5.70 -17.22
C ASN A 229 -2.80 -5.90 -15.89
N MET A 230 -2.12 -6.01 -14.74
CA MET A 230 -2.82 -6.20 -13.45
C MET A 230 -3.76 -5.03 -13.11
N SER A 231 -3.35 -3.79 -13.41
CA SER A 231 -4.21 -2.60 -13.26
C SER A 231 -5.41 -2.64 -14.20
N ASP A 232 -5.20 -3.09 -15.44
CA ASP A 232 -6.28 -3.26 -16.41
C ASP A 232 -7.25 -4.37 -16.01
N PHE A 233 -6.74 -5.48 -15.48
CA PHE A 233 -7.59 -6.56 -14.96
C PHE A 233 -8.46 -6.08 -13.80
N LEU A 234 -7.88 -5.33 -12.86
CA LEU A 234 -8.66 -4.80 -11.74
C LEU A 234 -9.69 -3.77 -12.21
N GLY A 235 -9.28 -2.81 -13.03
CA GLY A 235 -10.18 -1.80 -13.59
C GLY A 235 -11.30 -2.43 -14.42
N ASN A 236 -10.96 -3.29 -15.38
CA ASN A 236 -11.89 -3.83 -16.38
C ASN A 236 -12.69 -5.05 -15.90
N SER A 237 -12.16 -5.88 -15.00
CA SER A 237 -12.82 -7.11 -14.57
C SER A 237 -13.44 -7.00 -13.18
N VAL A 238 -12.78 -6.32 -12.24
CA VAL A 238 -13.26 -6.23 -10.85
C VAL A 238 -14.12 -4.98 -10.62
N TYR A 239 -13.71 -3.81 -11.09
CA TYR A 239 -14.45 -2.58 -10.80
C TYR A 239 -15.53 -2.26 -11.83
N LYS A 240 -15.31 -2.62 -13.10
CA LYS A 240 -16.38 -2.56 -14.11
C LYS A 240 -17.56 -3.47 -13.78
N SER A 241 -17.35 -4.57 -13.05
CA SER A 241 -18.44 -5.43 -12.56
C SER A 241 -19.18 -4.85 -11.35
N ILE A 242 -18.55 -3.93 -10.61
CA ILE A 242 -19.18 -3.12 -9.55
C ILE A 242 -19.91 -1.89 -10.14
N TYR A 243 -19.56 -1.47 -11.36
CA TYR A 243 -20.25 -0.39 -12.07
C TYR A 243 -21.70 -0.80 -12.40
N ILE A 244 -22.62 -0.43 -11.52
CA ILE A 244 -24.05 -0.47 -11.80
C ILE A 244 -24.33 0.68 -12.76
N LYS A 245 -24.66 0.34 -14.01
CA LYS A 245 -25.13 1.31 -15.00
C LYS A 245 -26.38 2.00 -14.41
N THR A 246 -26.24 3.25 -13.96
CA THR A 246 -27.41 4.05 -13.59
C THR A 246 -28.29 4.12 -14.83
N LYS A 247 -29.52 3.61 -14.72
CA LYS A 247 -30.54 3.85 -15.74
C LYS A 247 -30.66 5.37 -15.84
N THR A 248 -30.31 5.91 -17.00
CA THR A 248 -30.65 7.28 -17.38
C THR A 248 -32.17 7.41 -17.23
N SER A 249 -32.60 8.17 -16.23
CA SER A 249 -33.96 8.68 -16.09
C SER A 249 -34.15 9.88 -17.02
#